data_AF-A0A6M2D8J9-F1
#
_entry.id   AF-A0A6M2D8J9-F1
#
_cell.length_a   1.000
_cell.length_b   1.000
_cell.length_c   1.000
_cell.angle_alpha   90.00
_cell.angle_beta   90.00
_cell.angle_gamma   90.00
#
_symmetry.space_group_name_H-M   'P 1'
#
loop_
_entity.id
_entity.type
_entity.pdbx_description
1 polymer ?
#
loop_
_entity_poly.entity_id
_entity_poly.type
_entity_poly.pdbx_seq_one_letter_code
_entity_poly.pdbx_strand_id
1 'polypeptide(L)'
;CAAICVSVLESLTSHCSRALTGIAHRVTSVLAQHVWLIFLTATTLLSVSRTVALYRNFRAPMEIYMELGPLASIGADNQDDISPSTLCVGKEWYRFPSSFFLPKNWELSFIESEFRGQLPKPYPSSTNATRIIPTDMNDANKEERSRYISPNLCDYLVDTDGHDVTDREPDYSSSPEWEVVTFVKFLDSKRSPIYARTFYVPFVTEWQCSYVNYYLLKRKKPTRNRA
;
A
#
# COMPACT_ATOMS: atom_id res chain seq x y z
N CYS A 1 65.61 47.54 26.53
CA CYS A 1 64.37 47.97 25.84
C CYS A 1 63.90 46.99 24.76
N ALA A 2 64.76 46.51 23.84
CA ALA A 2 64.35 45.62 22.75
C ALA A 2 63.67 44.30 23.20
N ALA A 3 64.18 43.62 24.22
CA ALA A 3 63.63 42.34 24.70
C ALA A 3 62.22 42.46 25.29
N ILE A 4 61.88 43.60 25.91
CA ILE A 4 60.55 43.86 26.46
C ILE A 4 59.55 44.16 25.33
N CYS A 5 59.99 44.86 24.28
CA CYS A 5 59.14 45.08 23.10
C CYS A 5 58.82 43.78 22.36
N VAL A 6 59.78 42.86 22.23
CA VAL A 6 59.57 41.58 21.54
C VAL A 6 58.58 40.69 22.29
N SER A 7 58.69 40.57 23.61
CA SER A 7 57.77 39.75 24.41
C SER A 7 56.35 40.32 24.46
N VAL A 8 56.21 41.66 24.46
CA VAL A 8 54.90 42.31 24.33
C VAL A 8 54.30 42.06 22.94
N LEU A 9 55.12 42.09 21.88
CA LEU A 9 54.66 41.80 20.52
C LEU A 9 54.21 40.33 20.34
N GLU A 10 54.96 39.37 20.91
CA GLU A 10 54.58 37.94 20.90
C GLU A 10 53.32 37.65 21.73
N SER A 11 53.16 38.34 22.87
CA SER A 11 51.94 38.25 23.68
C SER A 11 50.73 38.83 22.95
N LEU A 12 50.89 39.97 22.27
CA LEU A 12 49.80 40.58 21.48
C LEU A 12 49.42 39.74 20.26
N THR A 13 50.41 39.18 19.54
CA THR A 13 50.13 38.31 18.38
C THR A 13 49.47 37.01 18.81
N SER A 14 49.87 36.40 19.93
CA SER A 14 49.24 35.19 20.46
C SER A 14 47.82 35.44 20.98
N HIS A 15 47.54 36.56 21.66
CA HIS A 15 46.18 36.94 22.05
C HIS A 15 45.29 37.23 20.84
N CYS A 16 45.81 37.95 19.84
CA CYS A 16 45.07 38.23 18.61
C CYS A 16 44.77 36.95 17.81
N SER A 17 45.74 36.04 17.70
CA SER A 17 45.57 34.73 17.05
C SER A 17 44.54 33.85 17.79
N ARG A 18 44.56 33.82 19.14
CA ARG A 18 43.55 33.12 19.96
C ARG A 18 42.15 33.72 19.82
N ALA A 19 42.04 35.05 19.74
CA ALA A 19 40.77 35.73 19.51
C ALA A 19 40.22 35.46 18.11
N LEU A 20 41.06 35.52 17.08
CA LEU A 20 40.69 35.22 15.69
C LEU A 20 40.28 33.75 15.50
N THR A 21 41.02 32.80 16.08
CA THR A 21 40.65 31.38 16.07
C THR A 21 39.37 31.11 16.85
N GLY A 22 39.15 31.79 17.97
CA GLY A 22 37.89 31.72 18.73
C GLY A 22 36.68 32.27 17.97
N ILE A 23 36.83 33.40 17.26
CA ILE A 23 35.80 33.97 16.38
C ILE A 23 35.54 33.03 15.20
N ALA A 24 36.59 32.56 14.53
CA ALA A 24 36.46 31.62 13.41
C ALA A 24 35.76 30.32 13.83
N HIS A 25 36.12 29.74 14.98
CA HIS A 25 35.47 28.55 15.53
C HIS A 25 34.00 28.80 15.90
N ARG A 26 33.66 29.99 16.41
CA ARG A 26 32.27 30.35 16.71
C ARG A 26 31.45 30.51 15.42
N VAL A 27 32.02 31.13 14.39
CA VAL A 27 31.39 31.29 13.08
C VAL A 27 31.20 29.94 12.38
N THR A 28 32.21 29.07 12.35
CA THR A 28 32.08 27.73 11.75
C THR A 28 31.09 26.85 12.51
N SER A 29 31.04 26.95 13.84
CA SER A 29 30.04 26.25 14.66
C SER A 29 28.62 26.72 14.36
N VAL A 30 28.39 28.03 14.25
CA VAL A 30 27.06 28.59 13.91
C VAL A 30 26.65 28.22 12.48
N LEU A 31 27.56 28.31 11.51
CA LEU A 31 27.30 27.87 10.14
C LEU A 31 26.97 26.38 10.08
N ALA A 32 27.74 25.53 10.78
CA ALA A 32 27.48 24.11 10.87
C ALA A 32 26.11 23.84 11.49
N GLN A 33 25.74 24.54 12.58
CA GLN A 33 24.42 24.43 13.20
C GLN A 33 23.30 24.79 12.23
N HIS A 34 23.42 25.88 11.47
CA HIS A 34 22.41 26.24 10.46
C HIS A 34 22.31 25.22 9.33
N VAL A 35 23.45 24.71 8.83
CA VAL A 35 23.46 23.64 7.80
C VAL A 35 22.77 22.39 8.33
N TRP A 36 23.07 21.97 9.56
CA TRP A 36 22.42 20.82 10.21
C TRP A 36 20.91 21.06 10.41
N LEU A 37 20.52 22.25 10.87
CA LEU A 37 19.11 22.60 11.02
C LEU A 37 18.37 22.58 9.67
N ILE A 38 18.96 23.13 8.60
CA ILE A 38 18.38 23.09 7.25
C ILE A 38 18.27 21.64 6.76
N PHE A 39 19.30 20.82 6.97
CA PHE A 39 19.27 19.42 6.59
C PHE A 39 18.20 18.62 7.33
N LEU A 40 18.11 18.76 8.66
CA LEU A 40 17.11 18.08 9.49
C LEU A 40 15.68 18.52 9.15
N THR A 41 15.47 19.82 8.93
CA THR A 41 14.16 20.34 8.52
C THR A 41 13.77 19.84 7.14
N ALA A 42 14.67 19.89 6.16
CA ALA A 42 14.42 19.39 4.80
C ALA A 42 14.09 17.89 4.79
N THR A 43 14.89 17.07 5.48
CA THR A 43 14.66 15.62 5.55
C THR A 43 13.36 15.26 6.25
N THR A 44 13.00 15.99 7.31
CA THR A 44 11.71 15.82 8.00
C THR A 44 10.55 16.16 7.07
N LEU A 45 10.61 17.29 6.36
CA LEU A 45 9.57 17.70 5.41
C LEU A 45 9.40 16.68 4.27
N LEU A 46 10.50 16.20 3.70
CA LEU A 46 10.48 15.16 2.66
C LEU A 46 9.90 13.84 3.20
N SER A 47 10.25 13.47 4.43
CA SER A 47 9.74 12.26 5.08
C SER A 47 8.23 12.34 5.31
N VAL A 48 7.74 13.47 5.85
CA VAL A 48 6.30 13.69 6.05
C VAL A 48 5.57 13.71 4.70
N SER A 49 6.10 14.43 3.70
CA SER A 49 5.52 14.46 2.36
C SER A 49 5.43 13.06 1.74
N ARG A 50 6.46 12.22 1.89
CA ARG A 50 6.45 10.83 1.42
C ARG A 50 5.42 9.98 2.17
N THR A 51 5.31 10.11 3.49
CA THR A 51 4.30 9.40 4.28
C THR A 51 2.88 9.77 3.83
N VAL A 52 2.62 11.07 3.63
CA VAL A 52 1.32 11.55 3.10
C VAL A 52 1.06 11.01 1.71
N ALA A 53 2.05 10.99 0.83
CA ALA A 53 1.93 10.42 -0.52
C ALA A 53 1.56 8.93 -0.46
N LEU A 54 2.26 8.14 0.36
CA LEU A 54 1.99 6.71 0.49
C LEU A 54 0.58 6.44 1.02
N TYR A 55 0.17 7.18 2.05
CA TYR A 55 -1.18 7.07 2.59
C TYR A 55 -2.24 7.42 1.55
N ARG A 56 -2.14 8.59 0.91
CA ARG A 56 -3.13 9.06 -0.08
C ARG A 56 -3.21 8.14 -1.30
N ASN A 57 -2.07 7.63 -1.77
CA ASN A 57 -1.99 6.89 -3.02
C ASN A 57 -2.27 5.39 -2.87
N PHE A 58 -1.97 4.80 -1.70
CA PHE A 58 -1.93 3.33 -1.54
C PHE A 58 -2.70 2.77 -0.33
N ARG A 59 -3.52 3.57 0.38
CA ARG A 59 -4.33 3.07 1.51
C ARG A 59 -5.46 2.10 1.12
N ALA A 60 -5.90 2.11 -0.14
CA ALA A 60 -7.13 1.45 -0.56
C ALA A 60 -7.23 -0.05 -0.21
N PRO A 61 -6.22 -0.91 -0.46
CA PRO A 61 -6.33 -2.33 -0.11
C PRO A 61 -6.57 -2.55 1.38
N MET A 62 -5.86 -1.81 2.24
CA MET A 62 -6.01 -1.94 3.69
C MET A 62 -7.41 -1.54 4.15
N GLU A 63 -7.92 -0.38 3.71
CA GLU A 63 -9.27 0.07 4.05
C GLU A 63 -10.33 -0.93 3.57
N ILE A 64 -10.21 -1.42 2.34
CA ILE A 64 -11.17 -2.36 1.75
C ILE A 64 -11.23 -3.70 2.49
N TYR A 65 -10.08 -4.25 2.88
CA TYR A 65 -10.07 -5.51 3.65
C TYR A 65 -10.54 -5.32 5.10
N MET A 66 -10.41 -4.12 5.68
CA MET A 66 -10.93 -3.84 7.03
C MET A 66 -12.47 -3.83 7.08
N GLU A 67 -13.13 -3.48 5.97
CA GLU A 67 -14.61 -3.48 5.86
C GLU A 67 -15.22 -4.89 5.94
N LEU A 68 -14.42 -5.95 5.71
CA LEU A 68 -14.91 -7.32 5.79
C LEU A 68 -15.37 -7.72 7.21
N GLY A 69 -14.73 -7.17 8.25
CA GLY A 69 -15.07 -7.44 9.64
C GLY A 69 -16.50 -7.01 10.00
N PRO A 70 -16.85 -5.72 9.84
CA PRO A 70 -18.21 -5.23 10.03
C PRO A 70 -19.26 -5.98 9.19
N LEU A 71 -18.96 -6.25 7.91
CA LEU A 71 -19.88 -6.98 7.02
C LEU A 71 -20.21 -8.39 7.54
N ALA A 72 -19.21 -9.10 8.07
CA ALA A 72 -19.45 -10.40 8.67
C ALA A 72 -20.29 -10.33 9.95
N SER A 73 -20.14 -9.27 10.76
CA SER A 73 -20.93 -9.10 11.98
C SER A 73 -22.42 -8.82 11.69
N ILE A 74 -22.74 -8.05 10.65
CA ILE A 74 -24.12 -7.78 10.21
C ILE A 74 -24.79 -9.07 9.72
N GLY A 75 -24.04 -9.95 9.03
CA GLY A 75 -24.53 -11.26 8.62
C GLY A 75 -24.84 -12.18 9.81
N ALA A 76 -24.03 -12.10 10.87
CA ALA A 76 -24.13 -12.97 12.05
C ALA A 76 -25.28 -12.62 13.01
N ASP A 77 -25.79 -11.38 13.00
CA ASP A 77 -26.93 -10.96 13.82
C ASP A 77 -28.26 -11.57 13.35
N ASN A 78 -28.30 -12.06 12.09
CA ASN A 78 -29.36 -12.94 11.61
C ASN A 78 -29.10 -14.37 12.10
N GLN A 79 -29.27 -14.52 13.42
CA GLN A 79 -29.07 -15.69 14.26
C GLN A 79 -29.65 -16.97 13.60
N ASP A 80 -28.77 -17.78 12.97
CA ASP A 80 -28.79 -19.27 12.95
C ASP A 80 -27.93 -19.91 11.84
N ASP A 81 -27.26 -19.15 10.97
CA ASP A 81 -26.31 -19.73 10.02
C ASP A 81 -25.15 -18.77 9.72
N ILE A 82 -23.95 -19.05 10.23
CA ILE A 82 -22.73 -18.37 9.76
C ILE A 82 -22.41 -18.98 8.39
N SER A 83 -23.18 -18.59 7.37
CA SER A 83 -23.05 -19.15 6.04
C SER A 83 -21.62 -18.90 5.51
N PRO A 84 -20.96 -19.92 4.96
CA PRO A 84 -19.64 -19.75 4.39
C PRO A 84 -19.70 -18.71 3.27
N SER A 85 -18.75 -17.77 3.28
CA SER A 85 -18.68 -16.69 2.28
C SER A 85 -17.38 -16.78 1.50
N THR A 86 -17.47 -16.73 0.17
CA THR A 86 -16.29 -16.77 -0.69
C THR A 86 -15.90 -15.36 -1.14
N LEU A 87 -14.70 -14.93 -0.73
CA LEU A 87 -14.07 -13.68 -1.16
C LEU A 87 -13.15 -13.96 -2.34
N CYS A 88 -13.45 -13.36 -3.48
CA CYS A 88 -12.66 -13.50 -4.69
C CYS A 88 -11.71 -12.34 -4.93
N VAL A 89 -10.52 -12.66 -5.44
CA VAL A 89 -9.53 -11.70 -5.92
C VAL A 89 -9.01 -12.14 -7.29
N GLY A 90 -8.79 -11.18 -8.18
CA GLY A 90 -8.25 -11.41 -9.52
C GLY A 90 -6.96 -10.63 -9.75
N LYS A 91 -7.05 -9.55 -10.53
CA LYS A 91 -5.88 -8.76 -10.98
C LYS A 91 -5.02 -8.17 -9.84
N GLU A 92 -5.61 -7.93 -8.67
CA GLU A 92 -4.93 -7.36 -7.49
C GLU A 92 -4.60 -8.39 -6.39
N TRP A 93 -4.55 -9.69 -6.71
CA TRP A 93 -4.32 -10.76 -5.74
C TRP A 93 -3.09 -10.54 -4.84
N TYR A 94 -2.03 -9.95 -5.38
CA TYR A 94 -0.76 -9.72 -4.68
C TYR A 94 -0.84 -8.62 -3.59
N ARG A 95 -1.97 -7.89 -3.52
CA ARG A 95 -2.23 -6.88 -2.48
C ARG A 95 -3.05 -7.41 -1.32
N PHE A 96 -3.50 -8.67 -1.40
CA PHE A 96 -4.20 -9.32 -0.30
C PHE A 96 -3.24 -9.50 0.90
N PRO A 97 -3.57 -8.99 2.11
CA PRO A 97 -2.64 -9.00 3.23
C PRO A 97 -2.39 -10.41 3.78
N SER A 98 -3.47 -11.11 4.16
CA SER A 98 -3.41 -12.49 4.64
C SER A 98 -4.80 -13.07 4.89
N SER A 99 -4.94 -14.40 4.76
CA SER A 99 -6.16 -15.13 5.15
C SER A 99 -6.46 -15.06 6.65
N PHE A 100 -5.46 -14.75 7.49
CA PHE A 100 -5.67 -14.53 8.93
C PHE A 100 -6.56 -13.32 9.24
N PHE A 101 -6.70 -12.38 8.31
CA PHE A 101 -7.55 -11.19 8.48
C PHE A 101 -8.97 -11.38 7.94
N LEU A 102 -9.29 -12.56 7.40
CA LEU A 102 -10.64 -12.87 6.97
C LEU A 102 -11.54 -13.17 8.18
N PRO A 103 -12.82 -12.79 8.13
CA PRO A 103 -13.79 -13.21 9.13
C PRO A 103 -13.91 -14.74 9.22
N LYS A 104 -14.47 -15.24 10.33
CA LYS A 104 -14.73 -16.68 10.47
C LYS A 104 -15.67 -17.16 9.35
N ASN A 105 -15.40 -18.36 8.83
CA ASN A 105 -16.12 -18.99 7.72
C ASN A 105 -16.02 -18.23 6.38
N TRP A 106 -15.03 -17.35 6.23
CA TRP A 106 -14.72 -16.72 4.95
C TRP A 106 -13.48 -17.37 4.35
N GLU A 107 -13.54 -17.66 3.05
CA GLU A 107 -12.43 -18.26 2.32
C GLU A 107 -12.03 -17.38 1.14
N LEU A 108 -10.72 -17.23 0.92
CA LEU A 108 -10.19 -16.57 -0.25
C LEU A 108 -10.20 -17.53 -1.43
N SER A 109 -10.68 -17.07 -2.57
CA SER A 109 -10.56 -17.77 -3.84
C SER A 109 -10.04 -16.85 -4.94
N PHE A 110 -9.48 -17.43 -5.99
CA PHE A 110 -8.94 -16.69 -7.12
C PHE A 110 -9.87 -16.82 -8.33
N ILE A 111 -10.06 -15.72 -9.05
CA ILE A 111 -10.69 -15.73 -10.38
C ILE A 111 -9.60 -15.60 -11.45
N GLU A 112 -9.89 -16.07 -12.67
CA GLU A 112 -8.95 -15.91 -13.79
C GLU A 112 -8.68 -14.41 -14.04
N SER A 113 -7.44 -14.08 -14.38
CA SER A 113 -6.98 -12.71 -14.66
C SER A 113 -5.89 -12.76 -15.76
N GLU A 114 -5.32 -11.62 -16.14
CA GLU A 114 -4.21 -11.58 -17.10
C GLU A 114 -2.91 -12.14 -16.51
N PHE A 115 -2.84 -12.34 -15.19
CA PHE A 115 -1.70 -12.99 -14.56
C PHE A 115 -1.64 -14.49 -14.89
N ARG A 116 -0.57 -14.92 -15.56
CA ARG A 116 -0.36 -16.31 -16.04
C ARG A 116 0.70 -17.08 -15.24
N GLY A 117 0.96 -16.67 -14.00
CA GLY A 117 1.89 -17.36 -13.10
C GLY A 117 1.20 -18.34 -12.16
N GLN A 118 1.99 -19.02 -11.32
CA GLN A 118 1.47 -19.87 -10.26
C GLN A 118 0.91 -18.99 -9.13
N LEU A 119 -0.36 -19.21 -8.76
CA LEU A 119 -0.97 -18.58 -7.59
C LEU A 119 -0.77 -19.43 -6.32
N PRO A 120 -0.77 -18.79 -5.13
CA PRO A 120 -0.73 -19.49 -3.85
C PRO A 120 -1.87 -20.49 -3.71
N LYS A 121 -1.60 -21.64 -3.07
CA LYS A 121 -2.63 -22.63 -2.71
C LYS A 121 -3.03 -22.45 -1.24
N PRO A 122 -4.32 -22.49 -0.88
CA PRO A 122 -4.73 -22.51 0.51
C PRO A 122 -4.19 -23.76 1.22
N TYR A 123 -3.86 -23.60 2.49
CA TYR A 123 -3.49 -24.72 3.35
C TYR A 123 -4.70 -25.63 3.57
N PRO A 124 -4.51 -26.97 3.64
CA PRO A 124 -5.60 -27.87 3.97
C PRO A 124 -6.03 -27.69 5.43
N SER A 125 -7.25 -28.08 5.78
CA SER A 125 -7.79 -27.95 7.13
C SER A 125 -7.22 -28.94 8.16
N SER A 126 -6.20 -29.73 7.81
CA SER A 126 -5.64 -30.78 8.67
C SER A 126 -4.59 -30.23 9.66
N THR A 127 -4.39 -30.91 10.80
CA THR A 127 -3.43 -30.47 11.84
C THR A 127 -1.98 -30.40 11.36
N ASN A 128 -1.64 -31.13 10.30
CA ASN A 128 -0.31 -31.15 9.67
C ASN A 128 -0.22 -30.28 8.42
N ALA A 129 -1.13 -29.31 8.22
CA ALA A 129 -1.26 -28.52 7.00
C ALA A 129 0.05 -27.89 6.50
N THR A 130 0.89 -27.38 7.42
CA THR A 130 2.16 -26.73 7.08
C THR A 130 3.27 -27.70 6.67
N ARG A 131 3.07 -29.00 6.87
CA ARG A 131 4.02 -30.07 6.50
C ARG A 131 3.64 -30.79 5.21
N ILE A 132 2.40 -30.61 4.74
CA ILE A 132 1.92 -31.25 3.52
C ILE A 132 2.46 -30.47 2.32
N ILE A 133 3.12 -31.18 1.41
CA ILE A 133 3.55 -30.61 0.13
C ILE A 133 2.28 -30.37 -0.72
N PRO A 134 1.97 -29.13 -1.12
CA PRO A 134 0.80 -28.83 -1.92
C PRO A 134 0.89 -29.49 -3.31
N THR A 135 -0.20 -30.11 -3.77
CA THR A 135 -0.29 -30.64 -5.15
C THR A 135 -0.42 -29.50 -6.15
N ASP A 136 -0.07 -29.78 -7.41
CA ASP A 136 -0.23 -28.85 -8.54
C ASP A 136 0.60 -27.57 -8.36
N MET A 137 1.80 -27.74 -7.81
CA MET A 137 2.83 -26.71 -7.76
C MET A 137 3.89 -27.07 -8.79
N ASN A 138 4.36 -26.08 -9.54
CA ASN A 138 5.43 -26.27 -10.52
C ASN A 138 6.61 -25.33 -10.24
N ASP A 139 7.80 -25.76 -10.64
CA ASP A 139 9.09 -25.07 -10.43
C ASP A 139 9.38 -23.98 -11.46
N ALA A 140 8.52 -23.85 -12.49
CA ALA A 140 8.67 -22.89 -13.58
C ALA A 140 7.75 -21.67 -13.47
N ASN A 141 7.02 -21.51 -12.36
CA ASN A 141 6.00 -20.47 -12.15
C ASN A 141 4.98 -20.38 -13.30
N LYS A 142 4.62 -21.53 -13.89
CA LYS A 142 3.60 -21.62 -14.94
C LYS A 142 2.20 -21.50 -14.33
N GLU A 143 1.25 -20.99 -15.11
CA GLU A 143 -0.16 -20.95 -14.75
C GLU A 143 -0.66 -22.32 -14.31
N GLU A 144 -1.36 -22.33 -13.16
CA GLU A 144 -2.07 -23.49 -12.66
C GLU A 144 -3.56 -23.18 -12.60
N ARG A 145 -4.33 -23.75 -13.53
CA ARG A 145 -5.76 -23.43 -13.71
C ARG A 145 -6.65 -23.99 -12.61
N SER A 146 -6.22 -25.02 -11.88
CA SER A 146 -6.98 -25.54 -10.73
C SER A 146 -7.11 -24.54 -9.57
N ARG A 147 -6.41 -23.40 -9.62
CA ARG A 147 -6.53 -22.33 -8.61
C ARG A 147 -7.74 -21.42 -8.83
N TYR A 148 -8.33 -21.43 -10.02
CA TYR A 148 -9.39 -20.51 -10.36
C TYR A 148 -10.76 -21.10 -10.07
N ILE A 149 -11.67 -20.26 -9.60
CA ILE A 149 -13.10 -20.54 -9.57
C ILE A 149 -13.85 -19.59 -10.51
N SER A 150 -15.07 -19.96 -10.87
CA SER A 150 -15.93 -19.05 -11.63
C SER A 150 -16.29 -17.84 -10.78
N PRO A 151 -16.30 -16.61 -11.35
CA PRO A 151 -16.84 -15.42 -10.67
C PRO A 151 -18.28 -15.61 -10.16
N ASN A 152 -19.00 -16.60 -10.70
CA ASN A 152 -20.35 -16.93 -10.30
C ASN A 152 -20.50 -17.54 -8.91
N LEU A 153 -19.41 -18.12 -8.39
CA LEU A 153 -19.34 -18.77 -7.08
C LEU A 153 -18.84 -17.82 -5.98
N CYS A 154 -18.53 -16.58 -6.33
CA CYS A 154 -18.01 -15.57 -5.42
C CYS A 154 -19.16 -14.77 -4.79
N ASP A 155 -19.19 -14.65 -3.46
CA ASP A 155 -20.14 -13.79 -2.75
C ASP A 155 -19.66 -12.34 -2.71
N TYR A 156 -18.35 -12.17 -2.53
CA TYR A 156 -17.67 -10.88 -2.53
C TYR A 156 -16.52 -10.90 -3.52
N LEU A 157 -16.24 -9.75 -4.12
CA LEU A 157 -15.15 -9.58 -5.06
C LEU A 157 -14.42 -8.28 -4.77
N VAL A 158 -13.10 -8.37 -4.64
CA VAL A 158 -12.23 -7.20 -4.55
C VAL A 158 -11.63 -6.96 -5.93
N ASP A 159 -11.91 -5.79 -6.49
CA ASP A 159 -11.51 -5.44 -7.84
C ASP A 159 -11.07 -3.97 -7.96
N THR A 160 -10.35 -3.63 -9.02
CA THR A 160 -10.01 -2.25 -9.37
C THR A 160 -10.64 -1.90 -10.72
N ASP A 161 -11.26 -0.71 -10.82
CA ASP A 161 -11.52 -0.19 -12.16
C ASP A 161 -10.19 0.12 -12.84
N GLY A 162 -10.15 -0.17 -14.14
CA GLY A 162 -8.95 -0.04 -14.93
C GLY A 162 -9.35 0.34 -16.34
N HIS A 163 -8.51 1.16 -16.96
CA HIS A 163 -8.70 1.49 -18.37
C HIS A 163 -8.23 0.36 -19.30
N ASP A 164 -7.56 -0.65 -18.74
CA ASP A 164 -7.04 -1.82 -19.45
C ASP A 164 -8.03 -3.00 -19.29
N VAL A 165 -9.28 -2.82 -19.76
CA VAL A 165 -10.31 -3.87 -19.69
C VAL A 165 -9.98 -4.97 -20.68
N THR A 166 -9.96 -6.22 -20.22
CA THR A 166 -9.79 -7.41 -21.06
C THR A 166 -10.93 -8.41 -20.84
N ASP A 167 -11.01 -9.44 -21.67
CA ASP A 167 -12.00 -10.52 -21.51
C ASP A 167 -11.86 -11.23 -20.15
N ARG A 168 -10.65 -11.24 -19.58
CA ARG A 168 -10.32 -11.91 -18.30
C ARG A 168 -10.38 -10.97 -17.11
N GLU A 169 -10.19 -9.68 -17.33
CA GLU A 169 -10.28 -8.64 -16.30
C GLU A 169 -11.37 -7.62 -16.69
N PRO A 170 -12.64 -8.05 -16.81
CA PRO A 170 -13.74 -7.15 -17.13
C PRO A 170 -13.96 -6.14 -15.99
N ASP A 171 -14.65 -5.05 -16.29
CA ASP A 171 -15.11 -4.12 -15.25
C ASP A 171 -16.31 -4.70 -14.50
N TYR A 172 -16.02 -5.39 -13.39
CA TYR A 172 -17.04 -6.01 -12.55
C TYR A 172 -17.95 -4.98 -11.86
N SER A 173 -17.48 -3.75 -11.64
CA SER A 173 -18.27 -2.70 -10.98
C SER A 173 -19.46 -2.24 -11.84
N SER A 174 -19.32 -2.31 -13.16
CA SER A 174 -20.36 -1.96 -14.14
C SER A 174 -21.33 -3.11 -14.45
N SER A 175 -21.04 -4.33 -14.00
CA SER A 175 -21.87 -5.51 -14.28
C SER A 175 -23.15 -5.54 -13.43
N PRO A 176 -24.31 -5.92 -13.99
CA PRO A 176 -25.57 -5.95 -13.25
C PRO A 176 -25.58 -6.96 -12.10
N GLU A 177 -24.73 -7.99 -12.16
CA GLU A 177 -24.62 -9.05 -11.16
C GLU A 177 -23.98 -8.58 -9.84
N TRP A 178 -23.30 -7.44 -9.86
CA TRP A 178 -22.52 -6.94 -8.73
C TRP A 178 -23.14 -5.65 -8.17
N GLU A 179 -23.00 -5.48 -6.88
CA GLU A 179 -23.35 -4.30 -6.11
C GLU A 179 -22.10 -3.73 -5.47
N VAL A 180 -21.86 -2.43 -5.62
CA VAL A 180 -20.75 -1.75 -4.98
C VAL A 180 -21.06 -1.56 -3.50
N VAL A 181 -20.32 -2.26 -2.63
CA VAL A 181 -20.44 -2.08 -1.18
C VAL A 181 -19.72 -0.82 -0.75
N THR A 182 -18.46 -0.68 -1.18
CA THR A 182 -17.64 0.49 -0.91
C THR A 182 -16.54 0.61 -1.96
N PHE A 183 -15.93 1.79 -2.06
CA PHE A 183 -14.77 2.02 -2.90
C PHE A 183 -13.82 3.05 -2.28
N VAL A 184 -12.53 2.88 -2.57
CA VAL A 184 -11.48 3.81 -2.13
C VAL A 184 -10.61 4.18 -3.33
N LYS A 185 -10.26 5.46 -3.44
CA LYS A 185 -9.35 5.94 -4.48
C LYS A 185 -7.97 5.32 -4.32
N PHE A 186 -7.42 4.84 -5.43
CA PHE A 186 -6.14 4.16 -5.51
C PHE A 186 -5.34 4.70 -6.70
N LEU A 187 -4.04 4.94 -6.52
CA LEU A 187 -3.22 5.56 -7.55
C LEU A 187 -2.94 4.60 -8.72
N ASP A 188 -3.25 5.03 -9.94
CA ASP A 188 -2.80 4.33 -11.15
C ASP A 188 -1.33 4.64 -11.42
N SER A 189 -0.49 3.65 -11.17
CA SER A 189 0.96 3.76 -11.34
C SER A 189 1.42 3.80 -12.79
N LYS A 190 0.63 3.28 -13.75
CA LYS A 190 0.98 3.27 -15.18
C LYS A 190 0.79 4.65 -15.80
N ARG A 191 -0.25 5.38 -15.35
CA ARG A 191 -0.62 6.70 -15.88
C ARG A 191 -0.09 7.87 -15.06
N SER A 192 0.57 7.61 -13.93
CA SER A 192 1.11 8.64 -13.04
C SER A 192 2.64 8.69 -13.10
N PRO A 193 3.25 9.86 -13.41
CA PRO A 193 4.69 9.97 -13.48
C PRO A 193 5.35 9.75 -12.11
N ILE A 194 6.53 9.12 -12.09
CA ILE A 194 7.26 8.74 -10.86
C ILE A 194 7.50 9.95 -9.96
N TYR A 195 7.93 11.09 -10.52
CA TYR A 195 8.26 12.28 -9.73
C TYR A 195 7.03 12.87 -9.02
N ALA A 196 5.83 12.80 -9.63
CA ALA A 196 4.60 13.33 -9.05
C ALA A 196 4.01 12.44 -7.94
N ARG A 197 4.24 11.11 -8.02
CA ARG A 197 3.72 10.15 -7.04
C ARG A 197 4.66 9.80 -5.90
N THR A 198 5.94 10.22 -5.97
CA THR A 198 6.95 9.90 -4.95
C THR A 198 6.82 10.75 -3.69
N PHE A 199 6.49 12.03 -3.87
CA PHE A 199 6.28 13.00 -2.79
C PHE A 199 4.94 13.69 -3.01
N TYR A 200 4.26 13.99 -1.91
CA TYR A 200 3.01 14.73 -1.96
C TYR A 200 3.31 16.22 -2.06
N VAL A 201 2.87 16.83 -3.16
CA VAL A 201 2.90 18.27 -3.39
C VAL A 201 1.47 18.71 -3.64
N PRO A 202 0.85 19.50 -2.74
CA PRO A 202 -0.53 19.95 -2.91
C PRO A 202 -0.77 20.56 -4.29
N PHE A 203 -1.91 20.25 -4.89
CA PHE A 203 -2.36 20.67 -6.23
C PHE A 203 -1.59 20.03 -7.39
N VAL A 204 -0.27 19.90 -7.29
CA VAL A 204 0.58 19.32 -8.35
C VAL A 204 0.35 17.82 -8.46
N THR A 205 0.36 17.11 -7.33
CA THR A 205 0.11 15.66 -7.30
C THR A 205 -1.28 15.35 -7.83
N GLU A 206 -2.31 16.07 -7.39
CA GLU A 206 -3.70 15.86 -7.83
C GLU A 206 -3.90 16.15 -9.32
N TRP A 207 -3.15 17.09 -9.90
CA TRP A 207 -3.24 17.42 -11.32
C TRP A 207 -2.51 16.41 -12.22
N GLN A 208 -1.36 15.89 -11.77
CA GLN A 208 -0.50 15.03 -12.58
C GLN A 208 -0.73 13.53 -12.36
N CYS A 209 -1.30 13.13 -11.23
CA CYS A 209 -1.57 11.74 -10.92
C CYS A 209 -3.00 11.33 -11.31
N SER A 210 -3.11 10.13 -11.89
CA SER A 210 -4.38 9.50 -12.20
C SER A 210 -4.76 8.51 -11.10
N TYR A 211 -6.03 8.48 -10.74
CA TYR A 211 -6.58 7.60 -9.70
C TYR A 211 -7.70 6.73 -10.27
N VAL A 212 -7.65 5.46 -9.89
CA VAL A 212 -8.70 4.46 -10.10
C VAL A 212 -9.46 4.24 -8.79
N ASN A 213 -10.62 3.62 -8.85
CA ASN A 213 -11.34 3.15 -7.69
C ASN A 213 -11.00 1.68 -7.43
N TYR A 214 -10.71 1.39 -6.17
CA TYR A 214 -10.54 0.05 -5.64
C TYR A 214 -11.83 -0.32 -4.91
N TYR A 215 -12.51 -1.36 -5.37
CA TYR A 215 -13.86 -1.73 -4.96
C TYR A 215 -13.87 -2.93 -4.04
N LEU A 216 -14.87 -2.91 -3.15
CA LEU A 216 -15.46 -4.10 -2.57
C LEU A 216 -16.84 -4.28 -3.20
N LEU A 217 -17.02 -5.37 -3.93
CA LEU A 217 -18.25 -5.72 -4.60
C LEU A 217 -18.91 -6.88 -3.86
N LYS A 218 -20.24 -6.87 -3.84
CA LYS A 218 -21.09 -7.96 -3.35
C LYS A 218 -21.93 -8.47 -4.49
N ARG A 219 -22.03 -9.80 -4.63
CA ARG A 219 -22.88 -10.41 -5.64
C ARG A 219 -24.36 -10.21 -5.28
N LYS A 220 -25.15 -9.75 -6.25
CA LYS A 220 -26.60 -9.71 -6.13
C LYS A 220 -27.13 -11.13 -6.24
N LYS A 221 -27.89 -11.58 -5.23
CA LYS A 221 -28.61 -12.86 -5.33
C LYS A 221 -29.65 -12.73 -6.45
N PRO A 222 -29.81 -13.75 -7.32
CA PRO A 222 -30.85 -13.71 -8.34
C PRO A 222 -32.20 -13.50 -7.64
N THR A 223 -32.91 -12.43 -8.02
CA THR A 223 -34.28 -12.18 -7.56
C THR A 223 -35.14 -13.36 -8.03
N ARG A 224 -35.47 -14.25 -7.10
CA ARG A 224 -36.42 -15.32 -7.33
C ARG A 224 -37.80 -14.68 -7.48
N ASN A 225 -38.17 -14.32 -8.70
CA ASN A 225 -39.55 -13.96 -9.00
C ASN A 225 -40.42 -15.16 -8.62
N ARG A 226 -41.14 -15.06 -7.50
CA ARG A 226 -42.25 -15.95 -7.18
C ARG A 226 -43.32 -15.68 -8.22
N ALA A 227 -43.34 -16.50 -9.27
CA ALA A 227 -44.53 -16.71 -10.07
C ALA A 227 -45.54 -17.52 -9.26
#